data_AF-A0A1F9B5S4-F1
#
_entry.id   AF-A0A1F9B5S4-F1
#
_cell.length_a   1.000
_cell.length_b   1.000
_cell.length_c   1.000
_cell.angle_alpha   90.00
_cell.angle_beta   90.00
_cell.angle_gamma   90.00
#
_symmetry.space_group_name_H-M   'P 1'
#
loop_
_entity.id
_entity.type
_entity.pdbx_description
1 polymer ?
#
loop_
_entity_poly.entity_id
_entity_poly.type
_entity_poly.pdbx_seq_one_letter_code
_entity_poly.pdbx_strand_id
1 'polypeptide(L)'
;MKRIVVKIGSSIVAGEKEGLDTRRIGAIASDIRDAQDMGYEVILVSSGAVAAGMRKLGLKEKPKDIQLKQAAAAVGQSSLMWAYEKSFGEFGKKVAQVLLTRDDFTDRKRYINSKNTLDTLLSYGIIPIINENDTVATDEIKFGDNDNLASLVAGLVE
;
A
#
# COMPACT_ATOMS: atom_id res chain seq x y z
N MET A 1 -16.92 9.78 12.67
CA MET A 1 -15.97 8.66 12.85
C MET A 1 -14.55 9.21 12.82
N LYS A 2 -13.59 8.58 13.50
CA LYS A 2 -12.18 8.98 13.41
C LYS A 2 -11.49 8.05 12.41
N ARG A 3 -10.95 8.61 11.33
CA ARG A 3 -10.15 7.91 10.32
C ARG A 3 -8.67 7.93 10.68
N ILE A 4 -7.97 6.85 10.39
CA ILE A 4 -6.53 6.72 10.63
C ILE A 4 -5.87 6.28 9.32
N VAL A 5 -4.89 7.06 8.86
CA VAL A 5 -3.99 6.67 7.77
C VAL A 5 -2.69 6.15 8.39
N VAL A 6 -2.38 4.89 8.16
CA VAL A 6 -1.16 4.23 8.65
C VAL A 6 -0.21 4.07 7.47
N LYS A 7 0.99 4.65 7.55
CA LYS A 7 2.03 4.42 6.54
C LYS A 7 3.04 3.41 7.04
N ILE A 8 3.30 2.38 6.23
CA ILE A 8 4.33 1.37 6.51
C ILE A 8 5.41 1.39 5.42
N GLY A 9 6.65 1.64 5.85
CA GLY A 9 7.83 1.66 4.98
C GLY A 9 8.33 0.27 4.60
N SER A 10 9.08 0.20 3.50
CA SER A 10 9.57 -1.07 2.94
C SER A 10 10.47 -1.87 3.87
N SER A 11 11.26 -1.21 4.72
CA SER A 11 12.13 -1.86 5.73
C SER A 11 11.36 -2.59 6.83
N ILE A 12 10.08 -2.25 7.01
CA ILE A 12 9.21 -2.91 8.00
C ILE A 12 8.62 -4.17 7.37
N VAL A 13 8.06 -4.07 6.18
CA VAL A 13 7.32 -5.17 5.53
C VAL A 13 8.19 -6.09 4.67
N ALA A 14 9.45 -5.72 4.43
CA ALA A 14 10.38 -6.53 3.65
C ALA A 14 11.78 -6.57 4.27
N GLY A 15 12.37 -7.76 4.31
CA GLY A 15 13.77 -7.95 4.63
C GLY A 15 14.63 -7.74 3.38
N GLU A 16 15.82 -7.16 3.53
CA GLU A 16 16.70 -6.80 2.40
C GLU A 16 17.02 -7.95 1.44
N LYS A 17 16.95 -9.21 1.90
CA LYS A 17 17.29 -10.41 1.11
C LYS A 17 16.18 -11.44 0.99
N GLU A 18 15.14 -11.35 1.82
CA GLU A 18 14.13 -12.41 1.97
C GLU A 18 12.81 -12.10 1.22
N GLY A 19 12.64 -10.87 0.73
CA GLY A 19 11.36 -10.40 0.21
C GLY A 19 10.47 -9.94 1.36
N LEU A 20 9.17 -10.23 1.29
CA LEU A 20 8.22 -9.80 2.32
C LEU A 20 8.42 -10.55 3.64
N ASP A 21 8.42 -9.81 4.75
CA ASP A 21 8.39 -10.36 6.10
C ASP A 21 6.93 -10.59 6.51
N THR A 22 6.42 -11.78 6.24
CA THR A 22 5.03 -12.15 6.52
C THR A 22 4.69 -12.14 8.01
N ARG A 23 5.67 -12.33 8.90
CA ARG A 23 5.43 -12.25 10.35
C ARG A 23 5.13 -10.82 10.77
N ARG A 24 5.90 -9.86 10.26
CA ARG A 24 5.65 -8.43 10.51
C ARG A 24 4.35 -7.96 9.89
N ILE A 25 4.04 -8.42 8.66
CA ILE A 25 2.75 -8.13 8.03
C ILE A 25 1.59 -8.67 8.88
N GLY A 26 1.70 -9.88 9.41
CA GLY A 26 0.72 -10.46 10.33
C GLY A 26 0.53 -9.64 11.61
N ALA A 27 1.62 -9.19 12.23
CA ALA A 27 1.57 -8.32 13.41
C ALA A 27 0.86 -6.98 13.11
N ILE A 28 1.21 -6.34 11.99
CA ILE A 28 0.55 -5.11 11.53
C ILE A 28 -0.95 -5.33 11.29
N ALA A 29 -1.32 -6.46 10.67
CA ALA A 29 -2.72 -6.79 10.44
C ALA A 29 -3.48 -6.98 11.76
N SER A 30 -2.85 -7.58 12.78
CA SER A 30 -3.42 -7.68 14.12
C SER A 30 -3.65 -6.31 14.75
N ASP A 31 -2.65 -5.43 14.73
CA ASP A 31 -2.75 -4.08 15.32
C ASP A 31 -3.83 -3.23 14.63
N ILE A 32 -3.90 -3.30 13.29
CA ILE A 32 -4.94 -2.60 12.51
C ILE A 32 -6.33 -3.19 12.81
N ARG A 33 -6.44 -4.51 12.98
CA ARG A 33 -7.68 -5.16 13.37
C ARG A 33 -8.17 -4.66 14.73
N ASP A 34 -7.28 -4.55 15.71
CA ASP A 34 -7.64 -4.03 17.04
C ASP A 34 -8.18 -2.58 16.93
N ALA A 35 -7.55 -1.72 16.13
CA ALA A 35 -8.06 -0.38 15.86
C ALA A 35 -9.43 -0.41 15.17
N GLN A 36 -9.65 -1.28 14.19
CA GLN A 36 -10.95 -1.38 13.53
C GLN A 36 -12.05 -1.87 14.49
N ASP A 37 -11.73 -2.81 15.39
CA ASP A 37 -12.66 -3.32 16.40
C ASP A 37 -13.03 -2.26 17.46
N MET A 38 -12.17 -1.26 17.66
CA MET A 38 -12.48 -0.05 18.45
C MET A 38 -13.36 0.97 17.71
N GLY A 39 -13.73 0.71 16.45
CA GLY A 39 -14.59 1.57 15.63
C GLY A 39 -13.86 2.62 14.80
N TYR A 40 -12.54 2.49 14.62
CA TYR A 40 -11.78 3.34 13.70
C TYR A 40 -11.87 2.84 12.26
N GLU A 41 -11.97 3.78 11.31
CA GLU A 41 -11.77 3.49 9.89
C GLU A 41 -10.26 3.60 9.59
N VAL A 42 -9.64 2.52 9.13
CA VAL A 42 -8.19 2.48 8.89
C VAL A 42 -7.90 2.34 7.40
N ILE A 43 -6.99 3.18 6.92
CA ILE A 43 -6.39 3.11 5.58
C ILE A 43 -4.91 2.81 5.75
N LEU A 44 -4.40 1.84 5.00
CA LEU A 44 -3.00 1.45 5.03
C LEU A 44 -2.32 1.96 3.76
N VAL A 45 -1.22 2.70 3.91
CA VAL A 45 -0.32 3.08 2.81
C VAL A 45 0.94 2.24 2.95
N SER A 46 1.13 1.24 2.10
CA SER A 46 2.21 0.26 2.25
C SER A 46 3.20 0.34 1.10
N SER A 47 4.49 0.40 1.42
CA SER A 47 5.56 0.07 0.48
C SER A 47 5.77 -1.45 0.40
N GLY A 48 6.82 -1.90 -0.29
CA GLY A 48 7.29 -3.30 -0.25
C GLY A 48 7.12 -4.07 -1.56
N ALA A 49 6.34 -3.55 -2.52
CA ALA A 49 6.12 -4.18 -3.83
C ALA A 49 7.44 -4.46 -4.56
N VAL A 50 8.31 -3.46 -4.72
CA VAL A 50 9.62 -3.65 -5.38
C VAL A 50 10.46 -4.73 -4.69
N ALA A 51 10.51 -4.77 -3.37
CA ALA A 51 11.28 -5.77 -2.63
C ALA A 51 10.72 -7.20 -2.83
N ALA A 52 9.40 -7.35 -2.83
CA ALA A 52 8.73 -8.60 -3.15
C ALA A 52 9.03 -9.05 -4.59
N GLY A 53 9.01 -8.12 -5.53
CA GLY A 53 9.29 -8.36 -6.93
C GLY A 53 10.73 -8.75 -7.19
N MET A 54 11.69 -8.05 -6.57
CA MET A 54 13.10 -8.39 -6.63
C MET A 54 13.34 -9.84 -6.21
N ARG A 55 12.71 -10.29 -5.12
CA ARG A 55 12.81 -11.69 -4.67
C ARG A 55 12.27 -12.67 -5.71
N LYS A 56 11.09 -12.40 -6.27
CA LYS A 56 10.48 -13.24 -7.33
C LYS A 56 11.29 -13.28 -8.62
N LEU A 57 11.91 -12.16 -8.99
CA LEU A 57 12.75 -12.02 -10.18
C LEU A 57 14.19 -12.50 -9.96
N GLY A 58 14.57 -12.88 -8.74
CA GLY A 58 15.94 -13.31 -8.42
C GLY A 58 16.97 -12.17 -8.43
N LEU A 59 16.54 -10.92 -8.30
CA LEU A 59 17.42 -9.75 -8.30
C LEU A 59 18.17 -9.64 -6.97
N LYS A 60 19.50 -9.53 -7.05
CA LYS A 60 20.38 -9.42 -5.87
C LYS A 60 20.56 -7.99 -5.36
N GLU A 61 20.35 -7.01 -6.23
CA GLU A 61 20.52 -5.59 -5.95
C GLU A 61 19.29 -4.81 -6.39
N LYS A 62 19.04 -3.66 -5.74
CA LYS A 62 17.93 -2.80 -6.10
C LYS A 62 18.10 -2.29 -7.55
N PRO A 63 17.06 -2.39 -8.39
CA PRO A 63 17.09 -1.84 -9.74
C PRO A 63 17.45 -0.35 -9.72
N LYS A 64 18.35 0.05 -10.62
CA LYS A 64 18.74 1.46 -10.83
C LYS A 64 17.99 2.08 -11.99
N ASP A 65 17.67 1.30 -13.02
CA ASP A 65 16.84 1.75 -14.13
C ASP A 65 15.36 1.68 -13.76
N ILE A 66 14.60 2.64 -14.29
CA ILE A 66 13.17 2.78 -14.00
C ILE A 66 12.38 1.58 -14.52
N GLN A 67 12.72 1.06 -15.70
CA GLN A 67 12.00 -0.04 -16.33
C GLN A 67 12.02 -1.31 -15.47
N LEU A 68 13.18 -1.70 -14.97
CA LEU A 68 13.32 -2.87 -14.10
C LEU A 68 12.70 -2.62 -12.73
N LYS A 69 12.74 -1.40 -12.21
CA LYS A 69 12.05 -1.03 -10.96
C LYS A 69 10.54 -1.18 -11.11
N GLN A 70 9.95 -0.68 -12.20
CA GLN A 70 8.54 -0.81 -12.51
C GLN A 70 8.14 -2.27 -12.70
N ALA A 71 8.95 -3.06 -13.42
CA ALA A 71 8.72 -4.49 -13.58
C ALA A 71 8.75 -5.23 -12.24
N ALA A 72 9.72 -4.93 -11.37
CA ALA A 72 9.78 -5.47 -10.02
C ALA A 72 8.56 -5.06 -9.19
N ALA A 73 8.16 -3.78 -9.20
CA ALA A 73 6.97 -3.32 -8.51
C ALA A 73 5.71 -4.07 -8.98
N ALA A 74 5.49 -4.19 -10.29
CA ALA A 74 4.33 -4.89 -10.85
C ALA A 74 4.30 -6.38 -10.44
N VAL A 75 5.42 -7.08 -10.54
CA VAL A 75 5.54 -8.49 -10.10
C VAL A 75 5.28 -8.63 -8.60
N GLY A 76 5.84 -7.71 -7.82
CA GLY A 76 5.79 -7.79 -6.36
C GLY A 76 4.49 -7.30 -5.74
N GLN A 77 3.77 -6.37 -6.38
CA GLN A 77 2.52 -5.79 -5.89
C GLN A 77 1.46 -6.87 -5.63
N SER A 78 1.32 -7.84 -6.54
CA SER A 78 0.45 -9.00 -6.35
C SER A 78 0.80 -9.81 -5.09
N SER A 79 2.10 -9.93 -4.79
CA SER A 79 2.61 -10.68 -3.63
C SER A 79 2.35 -9.92 -2.33
N LEU A 80 2.52 -8.60 -2.36
CA LEU A 80 2.22 -7.72 -1.24
C LEU A 80 0.74 -7.79 -0.87
N MET A 81 -0.14 -7.66 -1.86
CA MET A 81 -1.57 -7.79 -1.63
C MET A 81 -1.96 -9.17 -1.12
N TRP A 82 -1.39 -10.24 -1.69
CA TRP A 82 -1.67 -11.60 -1.20
C TRP A 82 -1.25 -11.80 0.26
N ALA A 83 -0.10 -11.25 0.67
CA ALA A 83 0.35 -11.33 2.06
C ALA A 83 -0.60 -10.60 3.02
N TYR A 84 -1.08 -9.42 2.63
CA TYR A 84 -2.08 -8.69 3.42
C TYR A 84 -3.45 -9.37 3.42
N GLU A 85 -3.97 -9.80 2.27
CA GLU A 85 -5.25 -10.50 2.16
C GLU A 85 -5.28 -11.73 3.07
N LYS A 86 -4.21 -12.53 3.05
CA LYS A 86 -4.08 -13.69 3.94
C LYS A 86 -4.08 -13.27 5.40
N SER A 87 -3.26 -12.27 5.77
CA SER A 87 -3.08 -11.85 7.16
C SER A 87 -4.34 -11.23 7.76
N PHE A 88 -5.05 -10.38 7.00
CA PHE A 88 -6.32 -9.80 7.43
C PHE A 88 -7.46 -10.82 7.39
N GLY A 89 -7.43 -11.75 6.43
CA GLY A 89 -8.39 -12.84 6.32
C GLY A 89 -8.40 -13.77 7.52
N GLU A 90 -7.27 -13.97 8.21
CA GLU A 90 -7.19 -14.71 9.47
C GLU A 90 -8.07 -14.09 10.58
N PHE A 91 -8.38 -12.79 10.48
CA PHE A 91 -9.28 -12.08 11.40
C PHE A 91 -10.67 -11.81 10.81
N GLY A 92 -11.00 -12.40 9.65
CA GLY A 92 -12.26 -12.15 8.95
C GLY A 92 -12.39 -10.72 8.40
N LYS A 93 -11.29 -9.97 8.32
CA LYS A 93 -11.25 -8.62 7.75
C LYS A 93 -10.97 -8.69 6.25
N LYS A 94 -11.53 -7.75 5.50
CA LYS A 94 -11.36 -7.64 4.05
C LYS A 94 -10.48 -6.44 3.73
N VAL A 95 -9.64 -6.57 2.71
CA VAL A 95 -8.82 -5.48 2.20
C VAL A 95 -9.16 -5.19 0.75
N ALA A 96 -8.78 -4.01 0.26
CA ALA A 96 -8.90 -3.66 -1.15
C ALA A 96 -7.62 -3.00 -1.63
N GLN A 97 -7.12 -3.45 -2.79
CA GLN A 97 -5.99 -2.79 -3.44
C GLN A 97 -6.46 -1.47 -4.05
N VAL A 98 -5.73 -0.40 -3.77
CA VAL A 98 -5.86 0.89 -4.47
C VAL A 98 -4.48 1.33 -4.92
N LEU A 99 -4.33 1.60 -6.21
CA LEU A 99 -3.09 2.11 -6.79
C LEU A 99 -3.34 3.53 -7.29
N LEU A 100 -2.57 4.49 -6.77
CA LEU A 100 -2.71 5.90 -7.11
C LEU A 100 -1.37 6.45 -7.59
N THR A 101 -1.41 7.56 -8.32
CA THR A 101 -0.26 8.42 -8.53
C THR A 101 -0.51 9.83 -8.00
N ARG A 102 0.55 10.63 -7.90
CA ARG A 102 0.43 12.07 -7.56
C ARG A 102 -0.55 12.83 -8.47
N ASP A 103 -0.61 12.46 -9.75
CA ASP A 103 -1.53 13.07 -10.72
C ASP A 103 -3.01 12.85 -10.37
N ASP A 104 -3.32 11.79 -9.62
CA ASP A 104 -4.69 11.52 -9.17
C ASP A 104 -5.16 12.52 -8.10
N PHE A 105 -4.24 13.30 -7.51
CA PHE A 105 -4.56 14.34 -6.52
C PHE A 105 -4.55 15.76 -7.10
N THR A 106 -3.96 15.96 -8.28
CA THR A 106 -3.89 17.28 -8.95
C THR A 106 -5.04 17.46 -9.94
N ASP A 107 -5.52 16.38 -10.56
CA ASP A 107 -6.73 16.41 -11.38
C ASP A 107 -8.00 16.28 -10.52
N ARG A 108 -8.89 17.27 -10.61
CA ARG A 108 -10.13 17.32 -9.81
C ARG A 108 -11.03 16.11 -10.00
N LYS A 109 -11.16 15.59 -11.23
CA LYS A 109 -12.05 14.48 -11.52
C LYS A 109 -11.48 13.18 -10.93
N ARG A 110 -10.18 12.95 -11.09
CA ARG A 110 -9.49 11.80 -10.48
C ARG A 110 -9.53 11.87 -8.96
N TYR A 111 -9.30 13.04 -8.38
CA TYR A 111 -9.40 13.27 -6.95
C TYR A 111 -10.76 12.84 -6.40
N ILE A 112 -11.86 13.32 -7.01
CA ILE A 112 -13.23 12.96 -6.60
C ILE A 112 -13.48 11.46 -6.74
N ASN A 113 -13.01 10.84 -7.83
CA ASN A 113 -13.18 9.40 -8.02
C ASN A 113 -12.43 8.60 -6.94
N SER A 114 -11.18 8.95 -6.66
CA SER A 114 -10.37 8.34 -5.60
C SER A 114 -11.05 8.49 -4.23
N LYS A 115 -11.53 9.70 -3.90
CA LYS A 115 -12.28 9.94 -2.65
C LYS A 115 -13.52 9.05 -2.55
N ASN A 116 -14.36 9.06 -3.58
CA ASN A 116 -15.60 8.29 -3.60
C ASN A 116 -15.33 6.78 -3.45
N THR A 117 -14.30 6.26 -4.10
CA THR A 117 -13.91 4.85 -3.95
C THR A 117 -13.46 4.55 -2.53
N LEU A 118 -12.60 5.37 -1.94
CA LEU A 118 -12.13 5.16 -0.56
C LEU A 118 -13.27 5.26 0.45
N ASP A 119 -14.12 6.29 0.35
CA ASP A 119 -15.29 6.46 1.22
C ASP A 119 -16.26 5.27 1.11
N THR A 120 -16.46 4.76 -0.11
CA THR A 120 -17.29 3.58 -0.32
C THR A 120 -16.65 2.34 0.30
N LEU A 121 -15.36 2.08 0.08
CA LEU A 121 -14.68 0.92 0.69
C LEU A 121 -14.80 0.93 2.23
N LEU A 122 -14.58 2.10 2.83
CA LEU A 122 -14.69 2.28 4.28
C LEU A 122 -16.11 2.06 4.79
N SER A 123 -17.15 2.49 4.06
CA SER A 123 -18.54 2.29 4.46
C SER A 123 -18.96 0.81 4.47
N TYR A 124 -18.28 -0.04 3.69
CA TYR A 124 -18.42 -1.51 3.73
C TYR A 124 -17.51 -2.18 4.77
N GLY A 125 -16.76 -1.41 5.57
CA GLY A 125 -15.80 -1.91 6.55
C GLY A 125 -14.55 -2.56 5.93
N ILE A 126 -14.26 -2.28 4.66
CA ILE A 126 -13.09 -2.80 3.94
C ILE A 126 -11.90 -1.86 4.20
N ILE A 127 -10.73 -2.44 4.46
CA ILE A 127 -9.49 -1.71 4.72
C ILE A 127 -8.78 -1.43 3.38
N PRO A 128 -8.69 -0.17 2.92
CA PRO A 128 -7.96 0.14 1.70
C PRO A 128 -6.45 0.00 1.94
N ILE A 129 -5.77 -0.73 1.06
CA ILE A 129 -4.31 -0.84 1.02
C ILE A 129 -3.85 -0.09 -0.22
N ILE A 130 -3.29 1.10 0.03
CA ILE A 130 -2.84 2.05 -0.97
C ILE A 130 -1.34 1.89 -1.20
N ASN A 131 -0.95 1.87 -2.47
CA ASN A 131 0.44 2.01 -2.89
C ASN A 131 0.51 2.88 -4.15
N GLU A 132 1.70 3.37 -4.49
CA GLU A 132 1.92 4.09 -5.75
C GLU A 132 1.70 3.14 -6.94
N ASN A 133 1.11 3.63 -8.02
CA ASN A 133 1.01 2.90 -9.29
C ASN A 133 2.32 3.03 -10.07
N ASP A 134 3.36 2.32 -9.64
CA ASP A 134 4.71 2.40 -10.19
C ASP A 134 4.76 2.25 -11.73
N THR A 135 3.87 1.44 -12.32
CA THR A 135 3.81 1.17 -13.77
C THR A 135 3.62 2.44 -14.61
N VAL A 136 2.86 3.41 -14.09
CA VAL A 136 2.52 4.65 -14.81
C VAL A 136 3.10 5.89 -14.14
N ALA A 137 3.77 5.74 -13.00
CA ALA A 137 4.51 6.81 -12.36
C ALA A 137 5.73 7.18 -13.21
N THR A 138 5.79 8.43 -13.65
CA THR A 138 6.84 9.00 -14.51
C THR A 138 7.89 9.77 -13.72
N ASP A 139 7.56 10.21 -12.50
CA ASP A 139 8.53 10.80 -11.57
C ASP A 139 9.59 9.75 -11.22
N GLU A 140 10.86 10.16 -11.13
CA GLU A 140 11.91 9.34 -10.52
C GLU A 140 11.39 8.91 -9.15
N ILE A 141 11.00 7.65 -9.01
CA ILE A 141 10.44 7.10 -7.76
C ILE A 141 11.48 7.32 -6.66
N LYS A 142 11.31 8.38 -5.88
CA LYS A 142 12.27 8.84 -4.88
C LYS A 142 11.98 8.09 -3.59
N PHE A 143 13.02 7.82 -2.82
CA PHE A 143 12.84 7.41 -1.43
C PHE A 143 11.97 8.46 -0.72
N GLY A 144 10.83 8.03 -0.14
CA GLY A 144 9.88 8.92 0.54
C GLY A 144 8.54 9.16 -0.18
N ASP A 145 8.31 8.57 -1.36
CA ASP A 145 7.06 8.78 -2.09
C ASP A 145 5.82 8.33 -1.32
N ASN A 146 5.88 7.18 -0.62
CA ASN A 146 4.73 6.73 0.17
C ASN A 146 4.47 7.58 1.42
N ASP A 147 5.43 8.38 1.90
CA ASP A 147 5.19 9.35 2.98
C ASP A 147 4.37 10.54 2.45
N ASN A 148 4.71 11.05 1.27
CA ASN A 148 3.93 12.07 0.59
C ASN A 148 2.54 11.54 0.19
N LEU A 149 2.47 10.32 -0.36
CA LEU A 149 1.21 9.66 -0.68
C LEU A 149 0.32 9.52 0.55
N ALA A 150 0.89 9.13 1.70
CA ALA A 150 0.14 9.06 2.95
C ALA A 150 -0.40 10.42 3.39
N SER A 151 0.37 11.50 3.23
CA SER A 151 -0.11 12.86 3.50
C SER A 151 -1.24 13.26 2.54
N LEU A 152 -1.13 12.95 1.25
CA LEU A 152 -2.17 13.25 0.25
C LEU A 152 -3.45 12.46 0.52
N VAL A 153 -3.32 11.18 0.85
CA VAL A 153 -4.44 10.32 1.25
C VAL A 153 -5.09 10.85 2.52
N ALA A 154 -4.32 11.30 3.51
CA ALA A 154 -4.87 11.87 4.74
C ALA A 154 -5.75 13.10 4.45
N GLY A 155 -5.30 14.01 3.57
CA GLY A 155 -6.12 15.16 3.15
C GLY A 155 -7.32 14.77 2.27
N LEU A 156 -7.22 13.68 1.51
CA LEU A 156 -8.32 13.17 0.68
C LEU A 156 -9.50 12.67 1.51
N VAL A 157 -9.20 12.00 2.62
CA VAL A 157 -10.17 11.29 3.48
C VAL A 157 -10.54 12.04 4.75
N GLU A 158 -10.06 13.28 4.90
CA GLU A 158 -10.64 14.27 5.81
C GLU A 158 -12.12 14.55 5.46
#